data_AF-A0A2T4S588-F1
#
_entry.id   AF-A0A2T4S588-F1
#
_cell.length_a   1.000
_cell.length_b   1.000
_cell.length_c   1.000
_cell.angle_alpha   90.00
_cell.angle_beta   90.00
_cell.angle_gamma   90.00
#
_symmetry.space_group_name_H-M   'P 1'
#
loop_
_entity.id
_entity.type
_entity.pdbx_description
1 polymer ?
#
loop_
_entity_poly.entity_id
_entity_poly.type
_entity_poly.pdbx_seq_one_letter_code
_entity_poly.pdbx_strand_id
1 'polypeptide(L)' 'MNQVVLIDDHYIVRQGLEFLISTIDDLAVQGSFANGKAFIAELEQSGQHPD' A
#
# COMPACT_ATOMS: atom_id res chain seq x y z
N MET A 1 -8.10 -8.01 -10.56
CA MET A 1 -7.80 -6.77 -9.83
C MET A 1 -6.99 -7.13 -8.59
N ASN A 2 -5.67 -7.04 -8.71
CA ASN A 2 -4.74 -7.41 -7.65
C ASN A 2 -4.58 -6.23 -6.69
N GLN A 3 -4.68 -6.50 -5.40
CA GLN A 3 -4.49 -5.50 -4.35
C GLN A 3 -3.01 -5.41 -4.01
N VAL A 4 -2.48 -4.19 -3.93
CA VAL A 4 -1.10 -3.93 -3.55
C VAL A 4 -1.03 -2.95 -2.39
N VAL A 5 -0.02 -3.11 -1.55
CA VAL A 5 0.30 -2.20 -0.46
C VAL A 5 1.67 -1.59 -0.74
N LEU A 6 1.79 -0.28 -0.54
CA LEU A 6 3.05 0.44 -0.69
C LEU A 6 3.69 0.69 0.68
N ILE A 7 4.97 0.34 0.80
CA ILE A 7 5.75 0.58 2.02
C ILE A 7 7.10 1.17 1.62
N ASP A 8 7.29 2.45 1.95
CA ASP A 8 8.52 3.19 1.69
C ASP A 8 8.58 4.34 2.70
N ASP A 9 9.76 4.75 3.17
CA ASP A 9 9.89 5.85 4.15
C ASP A 9 9.78 7.24 3.52
N HIS A 10 9.92 7.37 2.20
CA HIS A 10 9.83 8.62 1.48
C HIS A 10 8.41 8.86 0.94
N TYR A 11 7.74 9.87 1.50
CA TYR A 11 6.38 10.24 1.10
C TYR A 11 6.24 10.51 -0.40
N ILE A 12 7.21 11.21 -0.99
CA ILE A 12 7.19 11.55 -2.43
C ILE A 12 7.25 10.31 -3.32
N VAL A 13 7.94 9.26 -2.89
CA VAL A 13 8.07 8.00 -3.64
C VAL A 13 6.73 7.27 -3.63
N ARG A 14 6.07 7.18 -2.46
CA ARG A 14 4.74 6.55 -2.35
C ARG A 14 3.71 7.25 -3.23
N GLN A 15 3.67 8.59 -3.21
CA GLN A 15 2.76 9.37 -4.05
C GLN A 15 3.02 9.15 -5.56
N GLY A 16 4.29 9.11 -5.96
CA GLY A 16 4.65 8.81 -7.35
C GLY A 16 4.22 7.40 -7.78
N LEU A 17 4.40 6.41 -6.90
CA LEU A 17 3.99 5.03 -7.16
C LEU A 17 2.46 4.89 -7.20
N GLU A 18 1.72 5.53 -6.30
CA GLU A 18 0.25 5.57 -6.33
C GLU A 18 -0.27 6.12 -7.66
N PHE A 19 0.33 7.21 -8.15
CA PHE A 19 -0.02 7.78 -9.45
C PHE A 19 0.27 6.81 -10.60
N LEU A 20 1.45 6.19 -10.64
CA LEU A 20 1.81 5.22 -11.69
C LEU A 20 0.90 3.98 -11.66
N ILE A 21 0.58 3.47 -10.47
CA ILE A 21 -0.31 2.31 -10.31
C ILE A 21 -1.74 2.66 -10.74
N SER A 22 -2.19 3.91 -10.52
CA SER A 22 -3.52 4.35 -10.96
C SER A 22 -3.73 4.29 -12.47
N THR A 23 -2.66 4.20 -13.27
CA THR A 23 -2.74 4.05 -14.73
C THR A 23 -2.75 2.57 -15.17
N ILE A 24 -2.81 1.62 -14.24
CA ILE A 24 -2.78 0.18 -14.52
C ILE A 24 -4.12 -0.43 -14.06
N ASP A 25 -4.97 -0.79 -15.02
CA ASP A 25 -6.37 -1.20 -14.76
C ASP A 25 -6.51 -2.44 -13.84
N ASP A 26 -5.51 -3.32 -13.78
CA ASP A 26 -5.56 -4.56 -12.99
C ASP A 26 -4.92 -4.43 -11.60
N LEU A 27 -4.43 -3.25 -11.22
CA LEU A 27 -3.83 -2.99 -9.91
C LEU A 27 -4.64 -1.95 -9.13
N ALA A 28 -4.76 -2.18 -7.82
CA ALA A 28 -5.35 -1.22 -6.90
C ALA A 28 -4.49 -1.09 -5.65
N VAL A 29 -4.21 0.15 -5.23
CA VAL A 29 -3.50 0.41 -3.98
C VAL A 29 -4.49 0.36 -2.82
N GLN A 30 -4.33 -0.63 -1.93
CA GLN A 30 -5.18 -0.80 -0.74
C GLN A 30 -4.66 0.00 0.46
N GLY A 31 -3.37 0.35 0.47
CA GLY A 31 -2.77 1.12 1.56
C GLY A 31 -1.33 1.58 1.26
N SER A 32 -0.91 2.62 1.97
CA SER A 32 0.38 3.29 1.79
C SER A 32 0.97 3.65 3.15
N PHE A 33 2.14 3.08 3.48
CA PHE A 33 2.72 3.14 4.82
C PHE A 33 4.16 3.65 4.79
N ALA A 34 4.53 4.45 5.80
CA ALA A 34 5.88 4.98 5.94
C ALA A 34 6.91 3.94 6.40
N ASN A 35 6.47 2.79 6.91
CA ASN A 35 7.34 1.72 7.38
C ASN A 35 6.53 0.44 7.64
N GLY A 36 7.23 -0.69 7.77
CA GLY A 36 6.60 -1.98 8.05
C GLY A 36 5.88 -2.07 9.40
N LYS A 37 6.30 -1.29 10.42
CA LYS A 37 5.62 -1.32 11.73
C LYS A 37 4.21 -0.75 11.63
N ALA A 38 4.02 0.34 10.90
CA ALA A 38 2.71 0.94 10.65
C ALA A 38 1.80 -0.03 9.89
N PHE A 39 2.34 -0.74 8.89
CA PHE A 39 1.60 -1.75 8.16
C PHE A 39 1.18 -2.95 9.03
N ILE A 40 2.11 -3.51 9.82
CA ILE A 40 1.80 -4.63 10.72
C ILE A 40 0.73 -4.23 11.74
N ALA A 41 0.83 -3.03 12.32
CA ALA A 41 -0.17 -2.53 13.25
C ALA A 41 -1.57 -2.39 12.61
N GLU A 42 -1.63 -2.01 11.33
CA GLU A 42 -2.88 -1.97 10.57
C GLU A 42 -3.46 -3.37 10.33
N LEU A 43 -2.61 -4.36 9.98
CA LEU A 43 -3.04 -5.76 9.81
C LEU A 43 -3.60 -6.35 11.10
N GLU A 44 -2.96 -6.07 12.24
CA GLU A 44 -3.42 -6.52 13.56
C GLU A 44 -4.75 -5.87 13.96
N GLN A 45 -5.00 -4.62 13.57
CA GLN A 45 -6.25 -3.90 13.86
C GLN A 45 -7.40 -4.30 12.96
N SER A 46 -7.13 -4.47 11.66
CA SER A 46 -8.15 -4.81 10.66
C SER A 46 -8.57 -6.28 10.72
N GLY A 47 -7.72 -7.17 11.26
CA GLY A 47 -7.94 -8.61 11.29
C GLY A 47 -8.02 -9.24 9.89
N GLN A 48 -7.63 -8.48 8.85
CA GLN A 48 -7.73 -8.85 7.46
C GLN A 48 -6.31 -9.01 6.92
N HIS A 49 -5.91 -10.25 6.67
CA HIS A 49 -4.59 -10.55 6.11
C HIS A 49 -4.65 -10.47 4.58
N PRO A 50 -3.57 -9.99 3.92
CA PRO A 50 -3.43 -10.14 2.47
C PRO A 50 -3.42 -11.64 2.14
N ASP A 51 -4.09 -12.01 1.05
CA ASP A 51 -4.16 -13.38 0.51
C ASP A 51 -2.82 -13.80 -0.15
#